data_AF-A0A931YU72-F1
#
_entry.id   AF-A0A931YU72-F1
#
_cell.length_a   1.000
_cell.length_b   1.000
_cell.length_c   1.000
_cell.angle_alpha   90.00
_cell.angle_beta   90.00
_cell.angle_gamma   90.00
#
_symmetry.space_group_name_H-M   'P 1'
#
loop_
_entity.id
_entity.type
_entity.pdbx_description
1 polymer ?
#
loop_
_entity_poly.entity_id
_entity_poly.type
_entity_poly.pdbx_seq_one_letter_code
_entity_poly.pdbx_strand_id
1 'polypeptide(L)'
;MPPVQKLHAAYKARGFEVLLVSFREDPALVRRTVRERGYTAPVLLDESGDTTGRGWGVWAPPTMYFVDRQGRLVGRMIGPGRWESREARAFVEALLARG
;
A
#
# COMPACT_ATOMS: atom_id res chain seq x y z
N MET A 1 3.18 6.57 -7.82
CA MET A 1 2.91 7.30 -6.57
C MET A 1 4.22 7.70 -5.90
N PRO A 2 4.85 8.83 -6.28
CA PRO A 2 6.14 9.23 -5.71
C PRO A 2 6.15 9.36 -4.18
N PRO A 3 5.11 9.94 -3.52
CA PRO A 3 5.06 10.05 -2.06
C PRO A 3 5.10 8.73 -1.30
N VAL A 4 4.31 7.75 -1.75
CA VAL A 4 4.25 6.43 -1.11
C VAL A 4 5.59 5.72 -1.24
N GLN A 5 6.27 5.86 -2.38
CA GLN A 5 7.59 5.27 -2.58
C GLN A 5 8.66 5.87 -1.67
N LYS A 6 8.64 7.21 -1.49
CA LYS A 6 9.57 7.88 -0.57
C LYS A 6 9.33 7.45 0.87
N LEU A 7 8.06 7.36 1.28
CA LEU A 7 7.70 6.88 2.61
C LEU A 7 8.15 5.42 2.81
N HIS A 8 7.87 4.54 1.84
CA HIS A 8 8.32 3.16 1.88
C HIS A 8 9.84 3.08 1.99
N ALA A 9 10.59 3.74 1.11
CA ALA A 9 12.05 3.74 1.13
C ALA A 9 12.64 4.24 2.47
N ALA A 10 12.04 5.28 3.06
CA ALA A 10 12.51 5.86 4.31
C ALA A 10 12.36 4.92 5.52
N TYR A 11 11.33 4.06 5.53
CA TYR A 11 11.02 3.21 6.68
C TYR A 11 11.23 1.70 6.42
N LYS A 12 11.58 1.29 5.19
CA LYS A 12 11.80 -0.12 4.83
C LYS A 12 12.80 -0.82 5.72
N ALA A 13 13.96 -0.20 5.96
CA ALA A 13 15.01 -0.75 6.82
C ALA A 13 14.58 -0.91 8.30
N ARG A 14 13.48 -0.26 8.71
CA ARG A 14 12.90 -0.36 10.06
C ARG A 14 11.77 -1.40 10.13
N GLY A 15 11.51 -2.13 9.05
CA GLY A 15 10.47 -3.15 8.96
C GLY A 15 9.09 -2.62 8.56
N PHE A 16 9.01 -1.45 7.90
CA PHE A 16 7.79 -0.98 7.26
C PHE A 16 7.75 -1.45 5.80
N GLU A 17 6.70 -2.17 5.41
CA GLU A 17 6.53 -2.64 4.02
C GLU A 17 5.26 -2.03 3.41
N VAL A 18 5.31 -1.73 2.12
CA VAL A 18 4.14 -1.25 1.37
C VAL A 18 3.87 -2.22 0.23
N LEU A 19 2.69 -2.84 0.24
CA LEU A 19 2.22 -3.70 -0.84
C LEU A 19 1.22 -2.92 -1.69
N LEU A 20 1.57 -2.69 -2.95
CA LEU A 20 0.65 -2.09 -3.92
C LEU A 20 -0.17 -3.21 -4.54
N VAL A 21 -1.50 -3.17 -4.38
CA VAL A 21 -2.38 -4.17 -4.97
C VAL A 21 -3.08 -3.58 -6.19
N SER A 22 -2.87 -4.19 -7.35
CA SER A 22 -3.63 -3.92 -8.56
C SER A 22 -4.73 -4.97 -8.69
N PHE A 23 -5.99 -4.54 -8.84
CA PHE A 23 -7.14 -5.44 -8.90
C PHE A 23 -7.93 -5.19 -10.19
N ARG A 24 -8.40 -6.28 -10.81
CA ARG A 24 -9.17 -6.27 -12.08
C ARG A 24 -8.45 -5.55 -13.22
N GLU A 25 -7.14 -5.77 -13.32
CA GLU A 25 -6.27 -5.13 -14.31
C GLU A 25 -5.43 -6.17 -15.04
N ASP A 26 -5.11 -5.90 -16.31
CA ASP A 26 -4.24 -6.77 -17.12
C ASP A 26 -2.81 -6.80 -16.53
N PRO A 27 -2.28 -7.98 -16.17
CA PRO A 27 -0.90 -8.12 -15.69
C PRO A 27 0.16 -7.49 -16.59
N ALA A 28 -0.02 -7.51 -17.91
CA ALA A 28 0.91 -6.88 -18.84
C ALA A 28 0.90 -5.36 -18.71
N LEU A 29 -0.28 -4.75 -18.55
CA LEU A 29 -0.44 -3.32 -18.28
C LEU A 29 0.19 -2.94 -16.92
N VAL A 30 -0.03 -3.74 -15.88
CA VAL A 30 0.56 -3.49 -14.56
C VAL A 30 2.09 -3.57 -14.64
N ARG A 31 2.65 -4.63 -15.23
CA ARG A 31 4.10 -4.79 -15.40
C ARG A 31 4.73 -3.63 -16.18
N ARG A 32 4.07 -3.18 -17.25
CA ARG A 32 4.52 -2.00 -18.02
C ARG A 32 4.53 -0.75 -17.15
N THR A 33 3.43 -0.48 -16.45
CA THR A 33 3.26 0.68 -15.55
C THR A 33 4.30 0.71 -14.43
N VAL A 34 4.59 -0.45 -13.82
CA VAL A 34 5.62 -0.59 -12.77
C VAL A 34 7.00 -0.19 -13.28
N ARG A 35 7.37 -0.65 -14.49
CA ARG A 35 8.65 -0.28 -15.12
C ARG A 35 8.70 1.20 -15.47
N GLU A 36 7.69 1.71 -16.18
CA GLU A 36 7.64 3.10 -16.64
C GLU A 36 7.67 4.12 -15.50
N ARG A 37 7.00 3.79 -14.38
CA ARG A 37 6.90 4.68 -13.21
C ARG A 37 7.97 4.42 -12.15
N GLY A 38 8.86 3.45 -12.38
CA GLY A 38 9.94 3.09 -11.46
C GLY A 38 9.44 2.71 -10.07
N TYR A 39 8.40 1.87 -9.98
CA TYR A 39 7.88 1.43 -8.68
C TYR A 39 8.84 0.44 -8.00
N THR A 40 9.23 0.76 -6.78
CA THR A 40 10.18 -0.03 -5.96
C THR A 40 9.50 -0.84 -4.85
N ALA A 41 8.27 -0.46 -4.48
CA ALA A 41 7.42 -1.25 -3.61
C ALA A 41 6.91 -2.50 -4.36
N PRO A 42 6.79 -3.66 -3.68
CA PRO A 42 6.16 -4.84 -4.27
C PRO A 42 4.76 -4.53 -4.82
N VAL A 43 4.48 -5.05 -6.01
CA VAL A 43 3.17 -4.94 -6.65
C VAL A 43 2.55 -6.32 -6.77
N LEU A 44 1.39 -6.49 -6.15
CA LEU A 44 0.60 -7.71 -6.17
C LEU A 44 -0.52 -7.58 -7.21
N LEU A 45 -0.86 -8.71 -7.83
CA LEU A 45 -1.91 -8.81 -8.83
C LEU A 45 -3.11 -9.56 -8.25
N ASP A 46 -4.29 -9.00 -8.43
CA ASP A 46 -5.58 -9.63 -8.17
C ASP A 46 -6.45 -9.49 -9.42
N GLU A 47 -6.17 -10.32 -10.42
CA GLU A 47 -6.80 -10.24 -11.74
C GLU A 47 -8.32 -10.43 -11.69
N SER A 48 -8.82 -11.33 -10.83
CA SER A 48 -10.26 -11.51 -10.64
C SER A 48 -10.89 -10.34 -9.90
N GLY A 49 -10.14 -9.70 -9.00
CA GLY A 49 -10.63 -8.68 -8.09
C GLY A 49 -11.37 -9.26 -6.88
N ASP A 50 -11.49 -10.57 -6.76
CA ASP A 50 -12.25 -11.20 -5.68
C ASP A 50 -11.54 -11.04 -4.34
N THR A 51 -10.20 -11.13 -4.30
CA THR A 51 -9.46 -10.94 -3.06
C THR A 51 -9.63 -9.50 -2.55
N THR A 52 -9.37 -8.51 -3.40
CA THR A 52 -9.41 -7.08 -3.06
C THR A 52 -10.84 -6.61 -2.82
N GLY A 53 -11.76 -6.98 -3.72
CA GLY A 53 -13.16 -6.59 -3.67
C GLY A 53 -13.94 -7.33 -2.59
N ARG A 54 -14.09 -8.66 -2.72
CA ARG A 54 -14.90 -9.47 -1.80
C ARG A 54 -14.18 -9.76 -0.50
N GLY A 55 -12.90 -10.14 -0.57
CA GLY A 55 -12.12 -10.53 0.62
C GLY A 55 -11.79 -9.34 1.53
N TRP A 56 -11.38 -8.21 0.96
CA TRP A 56 -11.00 -7.02 1.72
C TRP A 56 -12.07 -5.92 1.75
N GLY A 57 -13.15 -6.04 0.98
CA GLY A 57 -14.23 -5.04 0.97
C GLY A 57 -13.82 -3.72 0.31
N VAL A 58 -12.98 -3.76 -0.73
CA VAL A 58 -12.59 -2.58 -1.51
C VAL A 58 -13.60 -2.34 -2.62
N TRP A 59 -14.33 -1.24 -2.51
CA TRP A 59 -15.34 -0.82 -3.48
C TRP A 59 -14.86 0.34 -4.37
N ALA A 60 -13.92 1.14 -3.87
CA ALA A 60 -13.38 2.29 -4.59
C ALA A 60 -11.88 2.46 -4.29
N PRO A 61 -11.03 2.55 -5.32
CA PRO A 61 -9.64 2.95 -5.15
C PRO A 61 -9.50 4.50 -5.04
N PRO A 62 -8.43 4.99 -4.39
CA PRO A 62 -7.52 4.20 -3.56
C PRO A 62 -8.15 3.86 -2.20
N THR A 63 -7.91 2.65 -1.71
CA THR A 63 -8.19 2.23 -0.33
C THR A 63 -6.90 1.64 0.24
N MET A 64 -6.60 1.96 1.50
CA MET A 64 -5.43 1.44 2.20
C MET A 64 -5.87 0.73 3.48
N TYR A 65 -5.20 -0.38 3.78
CA TYR A 65 -5.32 -1.10 5.03
C TYR A 65 -3.98 -1.07 5.73
N PHE A 66 -4.01 -0.96 7.06
CA PHE A 66 -2.82 -0.95 7.89
C PHE A 66 -2.83 -2.18 8.75
N VAL A 67 -1.77 -2.97 8.64
CA VAL A 67 -1.61 -4.25 9.35
C VAL A 67 -0.41 -4.12 10.26
N ASP A 68 -0.54 -4.54 11.52
CA ASP A 68 0.58 -4.56 12.47
C ASP A 68 1.47 -5.80 12.30
N ARG A 69 2.53 -5.91 13.10
CA ARG A 69 3.49 -7.02 13.02
C ARG A 69 2.91 -8.37 13.43
N GLN A 70 1.80 -8.38 14.16
CA GLN A 70 1.05 -9.61 14.51
C GLN A 70 0.08 -10.02 13.40
N GLY A 71 0.05 -9.29 12.28
CA GLY A 71 -0.87 -9.56 11.18
C GLY A 71 -2.29 -9.05 11.44
N ARG A 72 -2.50 -8.19 12.43
CA ARG A 72 -3.84 -7.67 12.76
C ARG A 72 -4.13 -6.41 11.99
N LEU A 73 -5.36 -6.28 11.50
CA LEU A 73 -5.84 -5.05 10.89
C LEU A 73 -6.02 -3.97 11.96
N VAL A 74 -5.25 -2.89 11.86
CA VAL A 74 -5.26 -1.78 12.84
C VAL A 74 -5.86 -0.49 12.28
N GLY A 75 -6.18 -0.46 10.98
CA GLY A 75 -6.89 0.67 10.41
C GLY A 75 -7.17 0.55 8.92
N ARG A 76 -8.06 1.40 8.42
CA ARG A 76 -8.43 1.54 7.02
C ARG A 76 -8.54 3.02 6.66
N MET A 77 -8.11 3.38 5.46
CA MET A 77 -8.32 4.70 4.87
C MET A 77 -8.91 4.56 3.46
N ILE A 78 -9.91 5.38 3.13
CA ILE A 78 -10.52 5.45 1.80
C ILE A 78 -10.22 6.83 1.22
N GLY A 79 -9.77 6.87 -0.03
CA GLY A 79 -9.42 8.10 -0.73
C GLY A 79 -7.92 8.44 -0.66
N PRO A 80 -7.51 9.54 -1.32
CA PRO A 80 -6.11 9.89 -1.46
C PRO A 80 -5.49 10.30 -0.11
N GLY A 81 -4.34 9.73 0.23
CA GLY A 81 -3.55 10.11 1.40
C GLY A 81 -2.50 11.18 1.12
N ARG A 82 -2.18 12.01 2.13
CA ARG A 82 -1.08 12.98 2.10
C ARG A 82 0.21 12.35 2.61
N TRP A 83 0.78 11.41 1.86
CA TRP A 83 1.90 10.57 2.33
C TRP A 83 3.24 11.28 2.54
N GLU A 84 3.39 12.53 2.10
CA GLU A 84 4.56 13.37 2.42
C GLU A 84 4.41 14.10 3.78
N SER A 85 3.23 14.06 4.39
CA SER A 85 2.90 14.91 5.54
C SER A 85 3.57 14.42 6.82
N ARG A 86 3.66 15.32 7.81
CA ARG A 86 4.18 14.97 9.15
C ARG A 86 3.29 13.94 9.84
N GLU A 87 1.99 14.03 9.62
CA GLU A 87 0.98 13.12 10.17
C GLU A 87 1.17 11.70 9.61
N ALA A 88 1.45 11.56 8.31
CA ALA A 88 1.73 10.26 7.69
C ALA A 88 3.00 9.62 8.27
N ARG A 89 4.06 10.41 8.50
CA ARG A 89 5.30 9.94 9.14
C ARG A 89 5.07 9.51 10.58
N ALA A 90 4.41 10.36 11.36
CA ALA A 90 4.07 10.08 12.76
C ALA A 90 3.21 8.80 12.88
N PHE A 91 2.28 8.59 11.95
CA PHE A 91 1.47 7.39 11.89
C PHE A 91 2.32 6.14 11.63
N VAL A 92 3.21 6.15 10.64
CA VAL A 92 4.12 5.02 10.36
C VAL A 92 5.04 4.75 11.54
N GLU A 93 5.56 5.78 12.19
CA GLU A 93 6.40 5.63 13.39
C GLU A 93 5.63 5.01 14.56
N ALA A 94 4.38 5.42 14.77
CA ALA A 94 3.51 4.82 15.78
C ALA A 94 3.17 3.36 15.47
N LEU A 95 2.98 2.99 14.19
CA LEU A 95 2.83 1.59 13.78
C LEU A 95 4.11 0.80 14.05
N LEU A 96 5.27 1.37 13.75
CA LEU A 96 6.55 0.71 13.97
C LEU A 96 6.91 0.56 15.45
N ALA A 97 6.43 1.44 16.32
CA ALA A 97 6.61 1.34 17.76
C ALA A 97 5.69 0.30 18.41
N ARG A 98 4.59 -0.08 17.74
CA ARG A 98 3.73 -1.18 18.14
C ARG A 98 4.42 -2.49 17.71
N GLY A 99 5.04 -3.13 18.69
CA GLY A 99 5.76 -4.40 18.53
C GLY A 99 4.84 -5.48 18.04
#